data_AF-A0A251RRK1-F1
#
_entry.id   AF-A0A251RRK1-F1
#
_cell.length_a   1.000
_cell.length_b   1.000
_cell.length_c   1.000
_cell.angle_alpha   90.00
_cell.angle_beta   90.00
_cell.angle_gamma   90.00
#
_symmetry.space_group_name_H-M   'P 1'
#
loop_
_entity.id
_entity.type
_entity.pdbx_description
1 polymer ?
#
loop_
_entity_poly.entity_id
_entity_poly.type
_entity_poly.pdbx_seq_one_letter_code
_entity_poly.pdbx_strand_id
1 'polypeptide(L)'
;MEFALEKIMAISQEGIVKEYCNWFQILFDQVKNLEEMSEFYAIYIFICGLEPGIRKIFAKWHQYSCTKSLPVSRSTSYNLVFLPDDGFGAAMALVKTDVGDNITVSTLPFPSF
;
A
#
# COMPACT_ATOMS: atom_id res chain seq x y z
N MET A 1 10.68 17.61 9.06
CA MET A 1 10.94 16.48 8.15
C MET A 1 10.22 15.24 8.67
N GLU A 2 10.46 14.86 9.93
CA GLU A 2 9.66 13.90 10.72
C GLU A 2 8.14 14.15 10.63
N PHE A 3 7.72 15.42 10.74
CA PHE A 3 6.31 15.83 10.60
C PHE A 3 5.65 15.51 9.25
N ALA A 4 6.40 15.40 8.15
CA ALA A 4 5.82 15.08 6.84
C ALA A 4 5.58 13.57 6.69
N LEU A 5 6.49 12.76 7.25
CA LEU A 5 6.35 11.30 7.30
C LEU A 5 5.17 10.89 8.18
N GLU A 6 5.03 11.49 9.36
CA GLU A 6 3.88 11.25 10.24
C GLU A 6 2.56 11.63 9.54
N LYS A 7 2.54 12.78 8.86
CA LYS A 7 1.34 13.24 8.13
C LYS A 7 0.94 12.32 7.01
N ILE A 8 1.88 11.83 6.21
CA ILE A 8 1.54 10.91 5.13
C ILE A 8 1.04 9.58 5.69
N MET A 9 1.60 9.10 6.81
CA MET A 9 1.13 7.87 7.46
C MET A 9 -0.27 7.99 8.08
N ALA A 10 -0.65 9.20 8.51
CA ALA A 10 -1.94 9.46 9.15
C ALA A 10 -3.04 9.94 8.17
N ILE A 11 -2.70 10.24 6.90
CA ILE A 11 -3.69 10.78 5.97
C ILE A 11 -4.76 9.74 5.62
N SER A 12 -6.02 10.16 5.74
CA SER A 12 -7.17 9.38 5.32
C SER A 12 -8.06 10.21 4.38
N GLN A 13 -8.87 9.53 3.58
CA GLN A 13 -9.79 10.14 2.65
C GLN A 13 -10.95 10.74 3.44
N GLU A 14 -10.95 12.05 3.57
CA GLU A 14 -12.09 12.84 4.03
C GLU A 14 -12.80 13.43 2.80
N GLY A 15 -14.02 12.97 2.50
CA GLY A 15 -14.81 13.49 1.39
C GLY A 15 -14.36 13.00 0.01
N ILE A 16 -14.07 13.92 -0.91
CA ILE A 16 -13.92 13.61 -2.34
C ILE A 16 -12.54 12.99 -2.61
N VAL A 17 -12.53 11.85 -3.29
CA VAL A 17 -11.30 11.09 -3.66
C VAL A 17 -10.23 11.96 -4.32
N LYS A 18 -10.63 12.89 -5.19
CA LYS A 18 -9.69 13.79 -5.88
C LYS A 18 -8.90 14.66 -4.90
N GLU A 19 -9.54 15.16 -3.85
CA GLU A 19 -8.88 15.98 -2.84
C GLU A 19 -7.90 15.15 -2.02
N TYR A 20 -8.31 13.94 -1.63
CA TYR A 20 -7.40 12.97 -0.99
C TYR A 20 -6.16 12.68 -1.86
N CYS A 21 -6.33 12.40 -3.15
CA CYS A 21 -5.21 12.16 -4.06
C CYS A 21 -4.26 13.37 -4.14
N ASN A 22 -4.82 14.59 -4.21
CA ASN A 22 -4.01 15.81 -4.24
C ASN A 22 -3.21 15.98 -2.94
N TRP A 23 -3.84 15.79 -1.78
CA TRP A 23 -3.18 15.90 -0.49
C TRP A 23 -2.11 14.83 -0.30
N PHE A 24 -2.40 13.59 -0.68
CA PHE A 24 -1.43 12.51 -0.64
C PHE A 24 -0.22 12.81 -1.53
N GLN A 25 -0.44 13.30 -2.75
CA GLN A 25 0.64 13.66 -3.68
C GLN A 25 1.55 14.75 -3.09
N ILE A 26 0.95 15.80 -2.50
CA ILE A 26 1.71 16.89 -1.86
C ILE A 26 2.59 16.34 -0.72
N LEU A 27 2.05 15.47 0.13
CA LEU A 27 2.81 14.86 1.23
C LEU A 27 3.89 13.91 0.70
N PHE A 28 3.56 13.10 -0.31
CA PHE A 28 4.48 12.17 -0.94
C PHE A 28 5.67 12.90 -1.57
N ASP A 29 5.43 14.02 -2.27
CA ASP A 29 6.50 14.83 -2.86
C ASP A 29 7.46 15.42 -1.81
N GLN A 30 7.01 15.63 -0.57
CA GLN A 30 7.85 16.08 0.53
C GLN A 30 8.73 14.98 1.12
N VAL A 31 8.31 13.71 1.00
CA VAL A 31 9.01 12.57 1.63
C VAL A 31 9.70 11.65 0.63
N LYS A 32 9.39 11.72 -0.68
CA LYS A 32 9.93 10.80 -1.70
C LYS A 32 11.46 10.83 -1.86
N ASN A 33 12.08 11.95 -1.47
CA ASN A 33 13.53 12.12 -1.53
C ASN A 33 14.22 11.73 -0.20
N LEU A 34 13.44 11.40 0.82
CA LEU A 34 13.94 10.84 2.06
C LEU A 34 14.07 9.33 1.82
N GLU A 35 15.25 8.75 2.06
CA GLU A 35 15.51 7.32 1.90
C GLU A 35 14.59 6.41 2.75
N GLU A 36 13.69 7.00 3.54
CA GLU A 36 12.78 6.37 4.49
C GLU A 36 11.46 5.86 3.88
N MET A 37 11.12 6.21 2.63
CA MET A 37 9.85 5.77 2.01
C MET A 37 10.04 5.14 0.63
N SER A 38 9.89 3.82 0.57
CA SER A 38 9.79 3.10 -0.71
C SER A 38 8.47 3.36 -1.42
N GLU A 39 8.46 3.29 -2.76
CA GLU A 39 7.24 3.43 -3.57
C GLU A 39 6.16 2.41 -3.17
N PHE A 40 6.55 1.17 -2.86
CA PHE A 40 5.61 0.14 -2.40
C PHE A 40 4.94 0.51 -1.07
N TYR A 41 5.70 1.08 -0.14
CA TYR A 41 5.16 1.53 1.14
C TYR A 41 4.24 2.75 0.95
N ALA A 42 4.55 3.66 0.03
CA ALA A 42 3.67 4.76 -0.32
C ALA A 42 2.34 4.27 -0.93
N ILE A 43 2.38 3.28 -1.83
CA ILE A 43 1.17 2.64 -2.38
C ILE A 43 0.33 2.01 -1.27
N TYR A 44 0.97 1.32 -0.33
CA TYR A 44 0.30 0.73 0.83
C TYR A 44 -0.43 1.79 1.67
N ILE A 45 0.25 2.88 2.05
CA ILE A 45 -0.35 3.98 2.82
C ILE A 45 -1.51 4.60 2.04
N PHE A 46 -1.32 4.85 0.73
CA PHE A 46 -2.37 5.40 -0.13
C PHE A 46 -3.63 4.54 -0.13
N ILE A 47 -3.48 3.22 -0.31
CA ILE A 47 -4.63 2.30 -0.30
C ILE A 47 -5.28 2.28 1.09
N CYS A 48 -4.49 2.29 2.16
CA CYS A 48 -5.01 2.28 3.53
C CYS A 48 -5.77 3.56 3.89
N GLY A 49 -5.37 4.71 3.37
CA GLY A 49 -6.08 5.97 3.63
C GLY A 49 -7.42 6.09 2.92
N LEU A 50 -7.68 5.32 1.85
CA LEU A 50 -8.95 5.35 1.12
C LEU A 50 -10.14 4.87 1.97
N GLU A 51 -11.33 5.40 1.66
CA GLU A 51 -12.59 4.91 2.24
C GLU A 51 -12.80 3.41 1.95
N PRO A 52 -13.45 2.64 2.85
CA PRO A 52 -13.53 1.18 2.73
C PRO A 52 -14.08 0.66 1.39
N GLY A 53 -15.04 1.36 0.78
CA GLY A 53 -15.61 0.97 -0.51
C GLY A 53 -14.60 1.08 -1.65
N ILE A 54 -13.88 2.20 -1.72
CA ILE A 54 -12.90 2.49 -2.77
C ILE A 54 -11.60 1.71 -2.53
N ARG A 55 -11.18 1.60 -1.26
CA ARG A 55 -10.04 0.78 -0.83
C ARG A 55 -10.12 -0.63 -1.40
N LYS A 56 -11.26 -1.31 -1.26
CA LYS A 56 -11.46 -2.68 -1.77
C LYS A 56 -11.33 -2.78 -3.29
N ILE A 57 -11.72 -1.74 -4.03
CA ILE A 57 -11.62 -1.71 -5.49
C ILE A 57 -10.16 -1.53 -5.90
N PHE A 58 -9.47 -0.53 -5.35
CA PHE A 58 -8.06 -0.26 -5.66
C PHE A 58 -7.14 -1.41 -5.24
N ALA A 59 -7.40 -2.00 -4.07
CA ALA A 59 -6.76 -3.22 -3.59
C ALA A 59 -6.79 -4.35 -4.62
N LYS A 60 -8.00 -4.71 -5.06
CA LYS A 60 -8.21 -5.80 -6.03
C LYS A 60 -7.57 -5.49 -7.37
N TRP A 61 -7.68 -4.24 -7.82
CA TRP A 61 -7.04 -3.80 -9.06
C TRP A 61 -5.51 -3.85 -8.97
N HIS A 62 -4.92 -3.39 -7.87
CA HIS A 62 -3.48 -3.44 -7.63
C HIS A 62 -2.98 -4.89 -7.64
N GLN A 63 -3.64 -5.77 -6.89
CA GLN A 63 -3.34 -7.20 -6.88
C GLN A 63 -3.41 -7.81 -8.28
N TYR A 64 -4.48 -7.52 -9.03
CA TYR A 64 -4.62 -8.00 -10.40
C TYR A 64 -3.49 -7.51 -11.31
N SER A 65 -3.15 -6.22 -11.26
CA SER A 65 -2.07 -5.64 -12.06
C SER A 65 -0.72 -6.29 -11.75
N CYS A 66 -0.39 -6.51 -10.48
CA CYS A 66 0.84 -7.19 -10.06
C CYS A 66 0.90 -8.65 -10.54
N THR A 67 -0.24 -9.36 -10.53
CA THR A 67 -0.29 -10.75 -11.03
C THR A 67 -0.23 -10.86 -12.55
N LYS A 68 -0.73 -9.86 -13.29
CA LYS A 68 -0.70 -9.85 -14.77
C LYS A 68 0.62 -9.37 -15.37
N SER A 69 1.41 -8.59 -14.64
CA SER A 69 2.64 -7.99 -15.15
C SER A 69 3.89 -8.88 -15.07
N LEU A 70 3.75 -10.16 -14.71
CA LEU A 70 4.87 -11.11 -14.71
C LEU A 70 4.93 -11.87 -16.04
N PRO A 71 5.84 -11.53 -16.97
CA PRO A 71 6.40 -12.57 -17.83
C PRO A 71 7.15 -13.57 -16.94
N VAL A 72 7.12 -14.86 -17.31
CA VAL A 72 7.71 -16.03 -16.60
C VAL A 72 9.26 -15.98 -16.54
N SER A 73 9.85 -14.80 -16.53
CA SER A 73 11.28 -14.56 -16.65
C SER A 73 11.73 -13.53 -15.60
N ARG A 74 12.11 -14.04 -14.43
CA ARG A 74 13.03 -13.43 -13.46
C ARG A 74 12.62 -12.10 -12.81
N SER A 75 11.48 -12.04 -12.13
CA SER A 75 11.17 -10.84 -11.34
C SER A 75 10.55 -11.23 -10.01
N THR A 76 11.25 -10.86 -8.94
CA THR A 76 10.64 -10.72 -7.61
C THR A 76 9.33 -9.95 -7.75
N SER A 77 8.22 -10.52 -7.31
CA SER A 77 6.92 -9.84 -7.30
C SER A 77 6.50 -9.51 -5.88
N TYR A 78 5.94 -8.32 -5.72
CA TYR A 78 5.37 -7.85 -4.45
C TYR A 78 3.86 -7.75 -4.63
N ASN A 79 3.12 -8.53 -3.84
CA ASN A 79 1.67 -8.52 -3.84
C ASN A 79 1.16 -8.02 -2.49
N LEU A 80 0.25 -7.06 -2.52
CA LEU A 80 -0.54 -6.70 -1.34
C LEU A 80 -1.73 -7.64 -1.26
N VAL A 81 -1.80 -8.43 -0.20
CA VAL A 81 -2.88 -9.41 0.03
C VAL A 81 -3.69 -8.95 1.22
N PHE A 82 -5.00 -8.79 1.02
CA PHE A 82 -5.95 -8.59 2.11
C PHE A 82 -6.26 -9.96 2.70
N LEU A 83 -5.90 -10.14 3.96
CA LEU A 83 -6.29 -11.30 4.73
C LEU A 83 -7.78 -11.18 5.10
N PRO A 84 -8.51 -12.31 5.13
CA PRO A 84 -9.91 -12.32 5.52
C PRO A 84 -10.07 -11.73 6.93
N ASP A 85 -11.10 -10.91 7.10
CA ASP A 85 -11.41 -10.22 8.35
C ASP A 85 -11.94 -11.25 9.37
N ASP A 86 -11.08 -11.67 10.27
CA ASP A 86 -11.31 -12.67 11.32
C ASP A 86 -11.79 -12.04 12.64
N GLY A 87 -12.27 -10.80 12.60
CA GLY A 87 -12.84 -10.08 13.75
C GLY A 87 -11.82 -9.29 14.58
N PHE A 88 -10.55 -9.28 14.15
CA PHE A 88 -9.48 -8.46 14.73
C PHE A 88 -9.05 -7.29 13.81
N GLY A 89 -9.78 -7.08 12.71
CA GLY A 89 -9.51 -6.05 11.71
C GLY A 89 -8.92 -6.63 10.43
N ALA A 90 -9.27 -6.06 9.29
CA ALA A 90 -8.72 -6.48 8.00
C ALA A 90 -7.18 -6.38 8.04
N ALA A 91 -6.47 -7.50 7.95
CA ALA A 91 -5.01 -7.51 7.91
C ALA A 91 -4.50 -7.41 6.46
N MET A 92 -3.41 -6.69 6.19
CA MET A 92 -2.77 -6.62 4.88
C MET A 92 -1.35 -7.17 4.98
N ALA A 93 -1.06 -8.14 4.13
CA ALA A 93 0.24 -8.78 4.06
C ALA A 93 0.94 -8.37 2.76
N LEU A 94 2.23 -8.01 2.87
CA LEU A 94 3.11 -7.90 1.72
C LEU A 94 3.70 -9.27 1.44
N VAL A 95 3.34 -9.84 0.30
CA VAL A 95 3.86 -11.13 -0.15
C VAL A 95 4.92 -10.86 -1.20
N LYS A 96 6.17 -11.11 -0.83
CA LYS A 96 7.30 -11.13 -1.76
C LYS A 96 7.45 -12.55 -2.30
N THR A 97 7.40 -12.70 -3.62
CA THR A 97 7.65 -13.98 -4.30
C THR A 97 8.95 -13.85 -5.07
N ASP A 98 9.99 -14.57 -4.66
CA ASP A 98 11.29 -14.60 -5.34
C ASP A 98 11.37 -15.75 -6.37
N VAL A 99 12.35 -15.66 -7.28
CA VAL A 99 12.60 -16.67 -8.31
C VAL A 99 13.16 -17.93 -7.64
N GLY A 100 12.27 -18.85 -7.26
CA GLY A 100 12.59 -20.12 -6.61
C GLY A 100 11.53 -20.62 -5.62
N ASP A 101 10.27 -20.20 -5.76
CA ASP A 101 9.13 -20.52 -4.88
C ASP A 101 9.30 -20.10 -3.41
N ASN A 102 10.29 -19.28 -3.10
CA ASN A 102 10.41 -18.66 -1.78
C ASN A 102 9.39 -17.54 -1.67
N ILE A 103 8.35 -17.80 -0.88
CA ILE A 103 7.32 -16.84 -0.50
C ILE A 103 7.69 -16.26 0.87
N THR A 104 8.02 -14.98 0.91
CA THR A 104 8.19 -14.25 2.17
C THR A 104 6.96 -13.40 2.40
N VAL A 105 6.26 -13.67 3.50
CA VAL A 105 5.10 -12.90 3.93
C VAL A 105 5.55 -11.96 5.04
N SER A 106 5.50 -10.66 4.77
CA SER A 106 5.72 -9.63 5.79
C SER A 106 4.37 -9.01 6.15
N THR A 107 3.95 -9.16 7.41
CA THR A 107 2.81 -8.43 7.94
C THR A 107 3.22 -6.98 8.14
N LEU A 108 2.59 -6.06 7.43
CA LEU A 108 2.80 -4.64 7.66
C LEU A 108 1.90 -4.21 8.83
N PRO A 109 2.43 -3.51 9.84
CA PRO A 109 1.56 -2.94 10.87
C PRO A 109 0.54 -2.01 10.21
N PHE A 110 -0.72 -2.11 10.63
CA PHE A 110 -1.69 -1.08 10.27
C PHE A 110 -1.24 0.24 10.87
N PRO A 111 -1.26 1.33 10.10
CA PRO A 111 -1.24 2.65 10.72
C PRO A 111 -2.42 2.69 11.69
N SER A 112 -2.14 2.91 12.97
CA SER A 112 -3.17 3.15 13.98
C SER A 112 -3.75 4.54 13.70
N PHE A 113 -4.94 4.56 13.10
CA PHE A 113 -5.73 5.77 12.85
C PHE A 113 -6.59 6.10 14.07
#